data_AF-A0A7S4U798-F1
#
_entry.id   AF-A0A7S4U798-F1
#
_cell.length_a   1.000
_cell.length_b   1.000
_cell.length_c   1.000
_cell.angle_alpha   90.00
_cell.angle_beta   90.00
_cell.angle_gamma   90.00
#
_symmetry.space_group_name_H-M   'P 1'
#
loop_
_entity.id
_entity.type
_entity.pdbx_description
1 polymer ?
#
loop_
_entity_poly.entity_id
_entity_poly.type
_entity_poly.pdbx_seq_one_letter_code
_entity_poly.pdbx_strand_id
1 'polypeptide(L)'
;MMRVFALLVLVSLFCLAQGFHTFLKSPKLHQQAKKRGNSPPACPLPVHNPALDSTNLPLIVTETLNLVNKTVQSILKENNCTAAAYVTILSGGETIFSQGYNYISSSDLTPPTDQTLFRIGSVSKVFATLELLHQYEKGNVLMDVDVSQYAPEFVVAKPANEPNAKVTFNSIASQISGLARECPCFFYGCNLNNTQIFDRYHGTPLLWLPERLPSYSNFGFALIGNILGGMYPLNETDNLFPNCKEHGGTETCQFLNGVHQDILIPLGMDSTGFFYNVDVAGEVAQGYNGNNPLPDKVAWGSLGWLSPAGAMFSSHSDLAKLMSYILTHLGHEAPDSAPLSSSALREWMSPHFINKDGVTGFGRPWEMFYVETESLPGIGFWANTKDGDVTGYSANLALVQDLNLGIMVTVAAEPPVNISPEIASFITAKMVDTLANYYYSQQQLPLLPTNYTDYTGKYVIDPVKVSTEQLFMFQLLFGEKITHEHLPSLKISYENGHSLHFDFEAGDDTLEMSIMRSNVIVGDEDYWQLLVPSTTFESNFFPFYISDCPTMEAGYEGVHIVFEIKQNEVVSVGIPTEFYGVSFRKIKI
;
A
#
# COMPACT_ATOMS: atom_id res chain seq x y z
N MET A 1 -16.31 -55.26 -33.33
CA MET A 1 -15.68 -53.95 -33.01
C MET A 1 -16.68 -52.79 -33.00
N MET A 2 -17.50 -52.57 -34.04
CA MET A 2 -18.47 -51.44 -34.05
C MET A 2 -19.47 -51.40 -32.89
N ARG A 3 -19.94 -52.55 -32.38
CA ARG A 3 -20.89 -52.58 -31.24
C ARG A 3 -20.27 -52.21 -29.89
N VAL A 4 -18.96 -52.41 -29.72
CA VAL A 4 -18.23 -52.05 -28.49
C VAL A 4 -17.89 -50.56 -28.49
N PHE A 5 -17.58 -50.01 -29.68
CA PHE A 5 -17.32 -48.57 -29.84
C PHE A 5 -18.59 -47.73 -29.62
N ALA A 6 -19.74 -48.18 -30.12
CA ALA A 6 -21.02 -47.51 -29.86
C ALA A 6 -21.42 -47.54 -28.37
N LEU A 7 -21.09 -48.62 -27.64
CA LEU A 7 -21.34 -48.73 -26.21
C LEU A 7 -20.44 -47.78 -25.40
N LEU A 8 -19.16 -47.64 -25.78
CA LEU A 8 -18.22 -46.73 -25.13
C LEU A 8 -18.57 -45.25 -25.36
N VAL A 9 -19.06 -44.90 -26.54
CA VAL A 9 -19.54 -43.53 -26.86
C VAL A 9 -20.85 -43.21 -26.12
N LEU A 10 -21.74 -44.18 -25.95
CA LEU A 10 -22.96 -44.00 -25.15
C LEU A 10 -22.66 -43.87 -23.65
N VAL A 11 -21.68 -44.62 -23.13
CA VAL A 11 -21.25 -44.52 -21.72
C VAL A 11 -20.52 -43.19 -21.46
N SER A 12 -19.69 -42.70 -22.39
CA SER A 12 -19.04 -41.39 -22.25
C SER A 12 -20.02 -40.22 -22.35
N LEU A 13 -21.01 -40.28 -23.24
CA LEU A 13 -22.09 -39.30 -23.31
C LEU A 13 -23.00 -39.32 -22.06
N PHE A 14 -23.23 -40.50 -21.46
CA PHE A 14 -24.02 -40.61 -20.23
C PHE A 14 -23.25 -40.10 -19.00
N CYS A 15 -21.93 -40.34 -18.94
CA CYS A 15 -21.05 -39.77 -17.89
C CYS A 15 -20.89 -38.25 -18.02
N LEU A 16 -20.78 -37.72 -19.24
CA LEU A 16 -20.77 -36.27 -19.49
C LEU A 16 -22.11 -35.63 -19.12
N ALA A 17 -23.23 -36.26 -19.47
CA ALA A 17 -24.56 -35.78 -19.10
C ALA A 17 -24.81 -35.85 -17.59
N GLN A 18 -24.36 -36.89 -16.88
CA GLN A 18 -24.46 -36.97 -15.43
C GLN A 18 -23.48 -36.00 -14.73
N GLY A 19 -22.27 -35.80 -15.25
CA GLY A 19 -21.33 -34.79 -14.76
C GLY A 19 -21.91 -33.38 -14.87
N PHE A 20 -22.50 -33.03 -16.03
CA PHE A 20 -23.18 -31.75 -16.24
C PHE A 20 -24.43 -31.58 -15.39
N HIS A 21 -25.21 -32.65 -15.18
CA HIS A 21 -26.43 -32.58 -14.38
C HIS A 21 -26.15 -32.53 -12.87
N THR A 22 -24.99 -33.02 -12.41
CA THR A 22 -24.56 -32.89 -11.01
C THR A 22 -23.91 -31.52 -10.74
N PHE A 23 -23.22 -30.93 -11.73
CA PHE A 23 -22.66 -29.58 -11.66
C PHE A 23 -23.77 -28.50 -11.61
N LEU A 24 -24.88 -28.70 -12.33
CA LEU A 24 -26.02 -27.78 -12.33
C LEU A 24 -27.01 -27.98 -11.14
N LYS A 25 -26.85 -29.03 -10.33
CA LYS A 25 -27.73 -29.36 -9.19
C LYS A 25 -27.02 -29.35 -7.83
N SER A 26 -26.11 -28.41 -7.63
CA SER A 26 -25.63 -28.01 -6.30
C SER A 26 -26.27 -26.65 -5.92
N PRO A 27 -27.52 -26.61 -5.39
CA PRO A 27 -28.16 -25.35 -4.99
C PRO A 27 -27.59 -24.84 -3.65
N LYS A 28 -26.77 -25.63 -2.97
CA LYS A 28 -26.34 -25.35 -1.59
C LYS A 28 -25.19 -24.36 -1.47
N LEU A 29 -24.32 -24.23 -2.49
CA LEU A 29 -23.25 -23.21 -2.50
C LEU A 29 -23.75 -21.85 -3.02
N HIS A 30 -24.70 -21.84 -3.96
CA HIS A 30 -25.25 -20.60 -4.53
C HIS A 30 -26.30 -19.90 -3.62
N GLN A 31 -26.91 -20.61 -2.67
CA GLN A 31 -27.91 -20.04 -1.75
C GLN A 31 -27.32 -19.44 -0.45
N GLN A 32 -26.06 -19.70 -0.11
CA GLN A 32 -25.44 -19.10 1.08
C GLN A 32 -25.03 -17.63 0.87
N ALA A 33 -24.92 -17.16 -0.38
CA ALA A 33 -24.59 -15.75 -0.69
C ALA A 33 -25.80 -14.79 -0.63
N LYS A 34 -27.06 -15.29 -0.66
CA LYS A 34 -28.27 -14.46 -0.80
C LYS A 34 -29.08 -14.24 0.48
N LYS A 35 -28.55 -14.61 1.65
CA LYS A 35 -29.18 -14.31 2.96
C LYS A 35 -28.27 -13.45 3.83
N ARG A 36 -27.97 -12.22 3.39
CA ARG A 36 -27.59 -11.13 4.30
C ARG A 36 -28.78 -10.21 4.46
N GLY A 37 -29.70 -10.60 5.36
CA GLY A 37 -30.68 -9.69 5.91
C GLY A 37 -29.97 -8.80 6.94
N ASN A 38 -30.11 -7.50 6.75
CA ASN A 38 -29.37 -6.40 7.36
C ASN A 38 -27.97 -6.22 6.76
N SER A 39 -27.81 -5.13 6.01
CA SER A 39 -26.51 -4.59 5.63
C SER A 39 -25.67 -4.49 6.90
N PRO A 40 -24.45 -5.04 6.95
CA PRO A 40 -23.53 -4.69 8.03
C PRO A 40 -23.45 -3.16 8.10
N PRO A 41 -23.28 -2.55 9.30
CA PRO A 41 -23.02 -1.12 9.37
C PRO A 41 -21.90 -0.82 8.38
N ALA A 42 -22.12 0.17 7.52
CA ALA A 42 -21.11 0.59 6.55
C ALA A 42 -19.82 0.79 7.33
N CYS A 43 -18.75 0.08 6.94
CA CYS A 43 -17.44 0.37 7.51
C CYS A 43 -17.23 1.87 7.38
N PRO A 44 -16.80 2.57 8.45
CA PRO A 44 -16.48 3.98 8.34
C PRO A 44 -15.53 4.14 7.14
N LEU A 45 -15.94 4.95 6.18
CA LEU A 45 -15.07 5.30 5.07
C LEU A 45 -13.84 5.96 5.67
N PRO A 46 -12.62 5.67 5.16
CA PRO A 46 -11.45 6.47 5.51
C PRO A 46 -11.83 7.94 5.32
N VAL A 47 -11.46 8.80 6.27
CA VAL A 47 -11.61 10.25 6.08
C VAL A 47 -10.60 10.63 5.00
N HIS A 48 -11.04 10.60 3.75
CA HIS A 48 -10.20 10.99 2.63
C HIS A 48 -9.94 12.50 2.73
N ASN A 49 -8.66 12.87 2.77
CA ASN A 49 -8.29 14.28 2.66
C ASN A 49 -8.80 14.84 1.33
N PRO A 50 -9.38 16.05 1.30
CA PRO A 50 -9.95 16.60 0.08
C PRO A 50 -8.88 16.77 -1.00
N ALA A 51 -9.26 16.52 -2.25
CA ALA A 51 -8.40 16.81 -3.40
C ALA A 51 -7.94 18.28 -3.38
N LEU A 52 -6.67 18.52 -3.72
CA LEU A 52 -6.18 19.87 -3.92
C LEU A 52 -6.65 20.43 -5.26
N ASP A 53 -7.12 21.67 -5.27
CA ASP A 53 -7.42 22.41 -6.50
C ASP A 53 -6.12 22.75 -7.23
N SER A 54 -5.90 22.13 -8.38
CA SER A 54 -4.72 22.34 -9.23
C SER A 54 -4.54 23.79 -9.69
N THR A 55 -5.60 24.61 -9.69
CA THR A 55 -5.56 26.02 -10.10
C THR A 55 -5.24 26.99 -8.95
N ASN A 56 -5.35 26.52 -7.70
CA ASN A 56 -5.14 27.34 -6.51
C ASN A 56 -4.54 26.50 -5.37
N LEU A 57 -3.29 26.07 -5.57
CA LEU A 57 -2.57 25.28 -4.59
C LEU A 57 -2.20 26.10 -3.35
N PRO A 58 -2.25 25.51 -2.14
CA PRO A 58 -1.73 26.13 -0.93
C PRO A 58 -0.25 26.50 -1.08
N LEU A 59 0.17 27.61 -0.47
CA LEU A 59 1.55 28.12 -0.59
C LEU A 59 2.59 27.05 -0.22
N ILE A 60 2.37 26.32 0.88
CA ILE A 60 3.27 25.24 1.33
C ILE A 60 3.43 24.14 0.27
N VAL A 61 2.35 23.81 -0.46
CA VAL A 61 2.39 22.83 -1.55
C VAL A 61 3.15 23.39 -2.74
N THR A 62 2.88 24.64 -3.14
CA THR A 62 3.61 25.31 -4.24
C THR A 62 5.11 25.42 -3.95
N GLU A 63 5.50 25.74 -2.72
CA GLU A 63 6.92 25.79 -2.31
C GLU A 63 7.58 24.41 -2.39
N THR A 64 6.90 23.36 -1.92
CA THR A 64 7.38 21.98 -2.04
C THR A 64 7.51 21.53 -3.50
N LEU A 65 6.55 21.84 -4.37
CA LEU A 65 6.64 21.51 -5.81
C LEU A 65 7.81 22.22 -6.49
N ASN A 66 8.09 23.47 -6.12
CA ASN A 66 9.26 24.21 -6.59
C ASN A 66 10.58 23.59 -6.08
N LEU A 67 10.61 23.13 -4.83
CA LEU A 67 11.74 22.38 -4.28
C LEU A 67 11.93 21.06 -5.03
N VAL A 68 10.85 20.32 -5.28
CA VAL A 68 10.87 19.08 -6.08
C VAL A 68 11.51 19.34 -7.43
N ASN A 69 11.05 20.33 -8.17
CA ASN A 69 11.60 20.63 -9.49
C ASN A 69 13.12 20.91 -9.45
N LYS A 70 13.57 21.72 -8.48
CA LYS A 70 14.99 22.05 -8.30
C LYS A 70 15.82 20.83 -7.91
N THR A 71 15.34 20.02 -6.97
CA THR A 71 16.06 18.85 -6.48
C THR A 71 16.17 17.78 -7.55
N VAL A 72 15.12 17.53 -8.33
CA VAL A 72 15.17 16.59 -9.47
C VAL A 72 16.23 17.02 -10.49
N GLN A 73 16.29 18.31 -10.83
CA GLN A 73 17.36 18.84 -11.70
C GLN A 73 18.75 18.64 -11.09
N SER A 74 18.90 18.81 -9.78
CA SER A 74 20.17 18.58 -9.07
C SER A 74 20.58 17.11 -9.13
N ILE A 75 19.67 16.19 -8.80
CA ILE A 75 19.92 14.73 -8.83
C ILE A 75 20.34 14.30 -10.23
N LEU A 76 19.62 14.73 -11.28
CA LEU A 76 19.97 14.42 -12.67
C LEU A 76 21.37 14.93 -13.02
N LYS A 77 21.70 16.18 -12.64
CA LYS A 77 22.99 16.81 -12.92
C LYS A 77 24.15 16.17 -12.16
N GLU A 78 23.99 15.92 -10.86
CA GLU A 78 25.02 15.34 -10.00
C GLU A 78 25.38 13.91 -10.43
N ASN A 79 24.40 13.18 -10.94
CA ASN A 79 24.58 11.85 -11.51
C ASN A 79 25.00 11.85 -13.00
N ASN A 80 25.24 13.02 -13.60
CA ASN A 80 25.52 13.19 -15.03
C ASN A 80 24.50 12.48 -15.95
N CYS A 81 23.24 12.39 -15.55
CA CYS A 81 22.20 11.74 -16.34
C CYS A 81 21.68 12.69 -17.42
N THR A 82 21.91 12.37 -18.69
CA THR A 82 21.42 13.14 -19.84
C THR A 82 20.16 12.55 -20.47
N ALA A 83 19.72 11.38 -20.02
CA ALA A 83 18.54 10.72 -20.54
C ALA A 83 17.26 11.49 -20.19
N ALA A 84 16.23 11.34 -21.02
CA ALA A 84 14.91 11.93 -20.75
C ALA A 84 14.38 11.41 -19.41
N ALA A 85 13.83 12.31 -18.59
CA ALA A 85 13.11 11.96 -17.38
C ALA A 85 11.80 12.74 -17.32
N TYR A 86 10.80 12.18 -16.66
CA TYR A 86 9.51 12.83 -16.51
C TYR A 86 8.92 12.52 -15.13
N VAL A 87 8.31 13.53 -14.51
CA VAL A 87 7.71 13.45 -13.18
C VAL A 87 6.29 13.99 -13.23
N THR A 88 5.36 13.27 -12.62
CA THR A 88 3.98 13.73 -12.41
C THR A 88 3.57 13.47 -10.96
N ILE A 89 2.87 14.43 -10.35
CA ILE A 89 2.31 14.32 -9.01
C ILE A 89 0.81 14.64 -9.08
N LEU A 90 -0.01 13.78 -8.51
CA LEU A 90 -1.45 13.90 -8.44
C LEU A 90 -1.92 14.10 -7.00
N SER A 91 -2.98 14.89 -6.83
CA SER A 91 -3.74 14.98 -5.59
C SER A 91 -5.23 14.79 -5.89
N GLY A 92 -5.87 13.81 -5.24
CA GLY A 92 -7.29 13.52 -5.43
C GLY A 92 -7.69 13.21 -6.87
N GLY A 93 -6.75 12.67 -7.65
CA GLY A 93 -6.93 12.35 -9.06
C GLY A 93 -6.69 13.49 -10.04
N GLU A 94 -6.36 14.70 -9.58
CA GLU A 94 -5.92 15.80 -10.44
C GLU A 94 -4.39 15.92 -10.45
N THR A 95 -3.82 16.19 -11.63
CA THR A 95 -2.39 16.48 -11.76
C THR A 95 -2.08 17.87 -11.21
N ILE A 96 -1.27 17.93 -10.15
CA ILE A 96 -0.82 19.18 -9.52
C ILE A 96 0.61 19.56 -9.90
N PHE A 97 1.37 18.63 -10.49
CA PHE A 97 2.71 18.85 -11.02
C PHE A 97 2.98 17.92 -12.20
N SER A 98 3.56 18.44 -13.27
CA SER A 98 3.98 17.66 -14.44
C SER A 98 5.18 18.34 -15.09
N GLN A 99 6.32 17.64 -15.15
CA GLN A 99 7.54 18.23 -15.66
C GLN A 99 8.41 17.20 -16.38
N GLY A 100 8.79 17.53 -17.61
CA GLY A 100 9.82 16.82 -18.38
C GLY A 100 11.19 17.44 -18.17
N TYR A 101 12.21 16.58 -18.17
CA TYR A 101 13.62 16.93 -17.97
C TYR A 101 14.47 16.35 -19.09
N ASN A 102 15.61 17.02 -19.35
CA ASN A 102 16.53 16.69 -20.43
C ASN A 102 15.82 16.62 -21.80
N TYR A 103 16.22 15.70 -22.67
CA TYR A 103 15.79 15.62 -24.06
C TYR A 103 15.36 14.21 -24.43
N ILE A 104 14.41 14.10 -25.36
CA ILE A 104 13.86 12.82 -25.82
C ILE A 104 14.95 11.92 -26.42
N SER A 105 15.91 12.48 -27.15
CA SER A 105 17.07 11.72 -27.65
C SER A 105 18.31 12.61 -27.87
N SER A 106 19.44 11.99 -28.20
CA SER A 106 20.63 12.75 -28.61
C SER A 106 20.48 13.47 -29.96
N SER A 107 19.54 13.02 -30.79
CA SER A 107 19.23 13.62 -32.10
C SER A 107 18.07 14.61 -32.04
N ASP A 108 17.20 14.48 -31.04
CA ASP A 108 16.05 15.34 -30.80
C ASP A 108 16.18 16.00 -29.43
N LEU A 109 16.53 17.29 -29.46
CA LEU A 109 16.73 18.12 -28.27
C LEU A 109 15.44 18.78 -27.77
N THR A 110 14.28 18.18 -28.03
CA THR A 110 13.02 18.56 -27.39
C THR A 110 12.90 17.90 -26.01
N PRO A 111 12.42 18.61 -24.99
CA PRO A 111 12.09 17.99 -23.71
C PRO A 111 10.93 17.01 -23.84
N PRO A 112 10.91 15.91 -23.07
CA PRO A 112 9.78 14.99 -23.06
C PRO A 112 8.50 15.70 -22.58
N THR A 113 7.36 15.28 -23.12
CA THR A 113 6.02 15.72 -22.71
C THR A 113 5.32 14.63 -21.91
N ASP A 114 4.14 14.93 -21.34
CA ASP A 114 3.32 13.93 -20.65
C ASP A 114 2.84 12.80 -21.57
N GLN A 115 2.87 13.02 -22.90
CA GLN A 115 2.56 12.04 -23.94
C GLN A 115 3.79 11.24 -24.41
N THR A 116 5.01 11.63 -24.04
CA THR A 116 6.22 10.88 -24.41
C THR A 116 6.18 9.50 -23.78
N LEU A 117 6.45 8.48 -24.59
CA LEU A 117 6.40 7.07 -24.17
C LEU A 117 7.69 6.64 -23.49
N PHE A 118 7.55 5.87 -22.43
CA PHE A 118 8.65 5.18 -21.74
C PHE A 118 8.31 3.69 -21.61
N ARG A 119 9.31 2.82 -21.57
CA ARG A 119 9.08 1.47 -21.04
C ARG A 119 8.95 1.57 -19.54
N ILE A 120 7.93 0.89 -19.01
CA ILE A 120 7.61 0.94 -17.57
C ILE A 120 8.05 -0.32 -16.83
N GLY A 121 8.66 -1.28 -17.54
CA GLY A 121 9.23 -2.48 -16.95
C GLY A 121 8.26 -3.18 -15.99
N SER A 122 8.75 -3.52 -14.80
CA SER A 122 7.96 -4.26 -13.80
C SER A 122 6.71 -3.54 -13.26
N VAL A 123 6.48 -2.27 -13.58
CA VAL A 123 5.16 -1.63 -13.39
C VAL A 123 4.06 -2.36 -14.18
N SER A 124 4.41 -3.09 -15.25
CA SER A 124 3.49 -3.97 -16.00
C SER A 124 2.73 -4.96 -15.09
N LYS A 125 3.32 -5.36 -13.95
CA LYS A 125 2.68 -6.27 -12.97
C LYS A 125 1.42 -5.68 -12.35
N VAL A 126 1.32 -4.35 -12.28
CA VAL A 126 0.11 -3.64 -11.82
C VAL A 126 -1.05 -4.00 -12.73
N PHE A 127 -0.85 -3.98 -14.06
CA PHE A 127 -1.87 -4.36 -15.04
C PHE A 127 -2.19 -5.85 -15.03
N ALA A 128 -1.18 -6.72 -14.88
CA ALA A 128 -1.42 -8.15 -14.72
C ALA A 128 -2.24 -8.49 -13.46
N THR A 129 -2.01 -7.75 -12.38
CA THR A 129 -2.79 -7.88 -11.14
C THR A 129 -4.19 -7.32 -11.31
N LEU A 130 -4.32 -6.16 -11.95
CA LEU A 130 -5.61 -5.52 -12.19
C LEU A 130 -6.52 -6.41 -13.05
N GLU A 131 -5.96 -7.04 -14.08
CA GLU A 131 -6.65 -8.03 -14.90
C GLU A 131 -7.08 -9.27 -14.09
N LEU A 132 -6.18 -9.80 -13.24
CA LEU A 132 -6.51 -10.91 -12.35
C LEU A 132 -7.69 -10.57 -11.42
N LEU A 133 -7.66 -9.39 -10.81
CA LEU A 133 -8.71 -8.93 -9.90
C LEU A 133 -10.03 -8.67 -10.64
N HIS A 134 -9.95 -8.15 -11.87
CA HIS A 134 -11.12 -7.97 -12.72
C HIS A 134 -11.81 -9.30 -13.03
N GLN A 135 -11.02 -10.32 -13.39
CA GLN A 135 -11.54 -11.67 -13.62
C GLN A 135 -12.08 -12.32 -12.34
N TYR A 136 -11.49 -12.00 -11.18
CA TYR A 136 -12.01 -12.44 -9.88
C TYR A 136 -13.39 -11.83 -9.58
N GLU A 137 -13.59 -10.53 -9.80
CA GLU A 137 -14.89 -9.88 -9.58
C GLU A 137 -15.97 -10.39 -10.54
N LYS A 138 -15.59 -10.72 -11.79
CA LYS A 138 -16.47 -11.41 -12.75
C LYS A 138 -16.80 -12.85 -12.33
N GLY A 139 -16.13 -13.40 -11.32
CA GLY A 139 -16.32 -14.77 -10.83
C GLY A 139 -15.68 -15.84 -11.72
N ASN A 140 -14.76 -15.46 -12.62
CA ASN A 140 -14.10 -16.38 -13.54
C ASN A 140 -12.94 -17.14 -12.87
N VAL A 141 -12.31 -16.53 -11.86
CA VAL A 141 -11.23 -17.14 -11.06
C VAL A 141 -11.54 -17.09 -9.57
N LEU A 142 -10.83 -17.92 -8.81
CA LEU A 142 -10.82 -17.94 -7.34
C LEU A 142 -9.39 -17.65 -6.86
N MET A 143 -9.24 -16.69 -5.94
CA MET A 143 -7.93 -16.20 -5.51
C MET A 143 -7.14 -17.20 -4.66
N ASP A 144 -7.82 -18.00 -3.83
CA ASP A 144 -7.21 -18.84 -2.78
C ASP A 144 -7.27 -20.35 -3.06
N VAL A 145 -7.45 -20.73 -4.33
CA VAL A 145 -7.30 -22.11 -4.79
C VAL A 145 -5.93 -22.31 -5.44
N ASP A 146 -5.45 -23.56 -5.46
CA ASP A 146 -4.18 -23.88 -6.12
C ASP A 146 -4.30 -23.61 -7.63
N VAL A 147 -3.35 -22.88 -8.21
CA VAL A 147 -3.37 -22.49 -9.63
C VAL A 147 -3.32 -23.67 -10.59
N SER A 148 -2.89 -24.86 -10.12
CA SER A 148 -3.00 -26.10 -10.88
C SER A 148 -4.45 -26.50 -11.23
N GLN A 149 -5.46 -25.90 -10.59
CA GLN A 149 -6.85 -26.06 -11.02
C GLN A 149 -7.14 -25.39 -12.37
N TYR A 150 -6.38 -24.35 -12.72
CA TYR A 150 -6.50 -23.63 -13.99
C TYR A 150 -5.42 -24.07 -15.01
N ALA A 151 -4.25 -24.49 -14.53
CA ALA A 151 -3.16 -25.03 -15.33
C ALA A 151 -2.65 -26.36 -14.75
N PRO A 152 -3.33 -27.50 -14.98
CA PRO A 152 -2.98 -28.79 -14.38
C PRO A 152 -1.60 -29.33 -14.81
N GLU A 153 -1.10 -28.88 -15.96
CA GLU A 153 0.24 -29.16 -16.45
C GLU A 153 1.35 -28.37 -15.73
N PHE A 154 1.00 -27.30 -14.99
CA PHE A 154 1.95 -26.57 -14.16
C PHE A 154 2.19 -27.34 -12.85
N VAL A 155 3.34 -28.02 -12.79
CA VAL A 155 3.72 -28.87 -11.65
C VAL A 155 4.97 -28.35 -10.96
N VAL A 156 4.83 -28.00 -9.69
CA VAL A 156 5.93 -27.57 -8.81
C VAL A 156 6.19 -28.61 -7.72
N ALA A 157 7.45 -28.80 -7.35
CA ALA A 157 7.80 -29.70 -6.25
C ALA A 157 7.45 -29.03 -4.91
N LYS A 158 6.52 -29.65 -4.19
CA LYS A 158 6.11 -29.25 -2.84
C LYS A 158 7.02 -29.93 -1.80
N PRO A 159 7.39 -29.26 -0.70
CA PRO A 159 8.17 -29.90 0.36
C PRO A 159 7.50 -31.16 0.89
N ALA A 160 8.27 -32.22 1.17
CA ALA A 160 7.73 -33.52 1.59
C ALA A 160 6.92 -33.45 2.90
N ASN A 161 7.24 -32.50 3.78
CA ASN A 161 6.51 -32.24 5.02
C ASN A 161 5.23 -31.42 4.82
N GLU A 162 5.03 -30.80 3.65
CA GLU A 162 3.87 -29.97 3.31
C GLU A 162 3.35 -30.26 1.88
N PRO A 163 2.93 -31.52 1.59
CA PRO A 163 2.53 -31.92 0.24
C PRO A 163 1.27 -31.20 -0.26
N ASN A 164 0.52 -30.57 0.64
CA ASN A 164 -0.72 -29.84 0.34
C ASN A 164 -0.52 -28.32 0.20
N ALA A 165 0.71 -27.82 0.28
CA ALA A 165 1.01 -26.40 0.08
C ALA A 165 0.41 -25.91 -1.24
N LYS A 166 -0.33 -24.80 -1.23
CA LYS A 166 -1.03 -24.28 -2.43
C LYS A 166 -0.30 -23.06 -2.95
N VAL A 167 0.08 -23.10 -4.23
CA VAL A 167 0.44 -21.89 -4.94
C VAL A 167 -0.85 -21.29 -5.46
N THR A 168 -1.30 -20.17 -4.90
CA THR A 168 -2.57 -19.52 -5.23
C THR A 168 -2.34 -18.23 -6.02
N PHE A 169 -3.34 -17.75 -6.76
CA PHE A 169 -3.25 -16.45 -7.42
C PHE A 169 -2.95 -15.32 -6.42
N ASN A 170 -3.56 -15.38 -5.23
CA ASN A 170 -3.33 -14.43 -4.15
C ASN A 170 -1.86 -14.44 -3.69
N SER A 171 -1.28 -15.63 -3.51
CA SER A 171 0.12 -15.78 -3.10
C SER A 171 1.09 -15.31 -4.18
N ILE A 172 0.76 -15.50 -5.47
CA ILE A 172 1.62 -15.05 -6.58
C ILE A 172 1.56 -13.54 -6.70
N ALA A 173 0.35 -12.96 -6.76
CA ALA A 173 0.16 -11.52 -6.90
C ALA A 173 0.76 -10.76 -5.71
N SER A 174 0.75 -11.35 -4.51
CA SER A 174 1.36 -10.78 -3.30
C SER A 174 2.85 -11.08 -3.14
N GLN A 175 3.47 -11.72 -4.13
CA GLN A 175 4.90 -12.10 -4.12
C GLN A 175 5.32 -13.00 -2.94
N ILE A 176 4.42 -13.85 -2.45
CA ILE A 176 4.66 -14.78 -1.32
C ILE A 176 4.42 -16.25 -1.71
N SER A 177 4.38 -16.57 -3.00
CA SER A 177 4.12 -17.93 -3.49
C SER A 177 5.30 -18.90 -3.31
N GLY A 178 6.51 -18.38 -3.11
CA GLY A 178 7.74 -19.16 -3.09
C GLY A 178 8.21 -19.63 -4.47
N LEU A 179 7.61 -19.13 -5.56
CA LEU A 179 8.08 -19.41 -6.93
C LEU A 179 9.47 -18.81 -7.18
N ALA A 180 10.22 -19.39 -8.12
CA ALA A 180 11.52 -18.86 -8.54
C ALA A 180 11.38 -17.43 -9.08
N ARG A 181 12.45 -16.64 -8.95
CA ARG A 181 12.45 -15.26 -9.43
C ARG A 181 12.23 -15.17 -10.93
N GLU A 182 12.99 -15.95 -11.69
CA GLU A 182 13.01 -15.88 -13.16
C GLU A 182 12.42 -17.12 -13.82
N CYS A 183 11.84 -16.91 -14.99
CA CYS A 183 11.35 -17.96 -15.86
C CYS A 183 12.54 -18.78 -16.42
N PRO A 184 12.40 -20.10 -16.69
CA PRO A 184 13.45 -20.93 -17.29
C PRO A 184 13.69 -20.64 -18.79
N CYS A 185 13.92 -19.38 -19.13
CA CYS A 185 14.23 -18.85 -20.46
C CYS A 185 15.09 -17.58 -20.37
N PHE A 186 15.51 -17.05 -21.52
CA PHE A 186 16.16 -15.74 -21.56
C PHE A 186 15.15 -14.63 -21.30
N PHE A 187 15.55 -13.64 -20.49
CA PHE A 187 14.68 -12.50 -20.15
C PHE A 187 14.20 -11.75 -21.40
N TYR A 188 15.12 -11.46 -22.32
CA TYR A 188 14.81 -10.98 -23.67
C TYR A 188 14.64 -12.14 -24.64
N GLY A 189 13.55 -12.15 -25.39
CA GLY A 189 13.28 -13.18 -26.39
C GLY A 189 12.89 -14.53 -25.79
N CYS A 190 12.12 -14.55 -24.70
CA CYS A 190 11.49 -15.76 -24.15
C CYS A 190 10.37 -16.28 -25.08
N ASN A 191 10.71 -16.64 -26.32
CA ASN A 191 9.76 -17.06 -27.36
C ASN A 191 9.37 -18.53 -27.18
N LEU A 192 8.78 -18.84 -26.03
CA LEU A 192 8.32 -20.17 -25.64
C LEU A 192 6.83 -20.11 -25.32
N ASN A 193 6.15 -21.25 -25.40
CA ASN A 193 4.75 -21.39 -25.00
C ASN A 193 4.63 -22.06 -23.61
N ASN A 194 3.40 -22.14 -23.10
CA ASN A 194 3.08 -22.76 -21.81
C ASN A 194 3.66 -24.18 -21.67
N THR A 195 3.45 -25.05 -22.67
CA THR A 195 3.97 -26.42 -22.63
C THR A 195 5.48 -26.45 -22.42
N GLN A 196 6.23 -25.66 -23.20
CA GLN A 196 7.69 -25.62 -23.10
C GLN A 196 8.18 -25.04 -21.77
N ILE A 197 7.52 -24.01 -21.24
CA ILE A 197 7.89 -23.40 -19.95
C ILE A 197 7.58 -24.35 -18.80
N PHE A 198 6.40 -24.96 -18.79
CA PHE A 198 5.99 -25.89 -17.74
C PHE A 198 6.83 -27.16 -17.74
N ASP A 199 7.17 -27.71 -18.91
CA ASP A 199 8.11 -28.83 -19.03
C ASP A 199 9.49 -28.50 -18.43
N ARG A 200 9.99 -27.28 -18.66
CA ARG A 200 11.28 -26.83 -18.10
C ARG A 200 11.23 -26.57 -16.60
N TYR A 201 10.09 -26.12 -16.10
CA TYR A 201 9.89 -25.82 -14.68
C TYR A 201 9.46 -27.04 -13.87
N HIS A 202 9.05 -28.13 -14.53
CA HIS A 202 8.48 -29.32 -13.91
C HIS A 202 9.37 -29.89 -12.81
N GLY A 203 8.82 -29.98 -11.60
CA GLY A 203 9.54 -30.53 -10.44
C GLY A 203 10.56 -29.59 -9.79
N THR A 204 10.60 -28.32 -10.20
CA THR A 204 11.39 -27.29 -9.51
C THR A 204 10.81 -27.07 -8.11
N PRO A 205 11.63 -27.10 -7.03
CA PRO A 205 11.16 -26.84 -5.67
C PRO A 205 10.80 -25.37 -5.47
N LEU A 206 9.81 -25.13 -4.62
CA LEU A 206 9.55 -23.78 -4.10
C LEU A 206 10.73 -23.31 -3.24
N LEU A 207 11.07 -22.02 -3.31
CA LEU A 207 12.09 -21.38 -2.47
C LEU A 207 11.69 -21.43 -0.99
N TRP A 208 10.42 -21.16 -0.71
CA TRP A 208 9.81 -21.22 0.61
C TRP A 208 8.38 -21.75 0.49
N LEU A 209 7.77 -22.10 1.62
CA LEU A 209 6.34 -22.39 1.62
C LEU A 209 5.55 -21.13 1.21
N PRO A 210 4.46 -21.28 0.44
CA PRO A 210 3.55 -20.18 0.14
C PRO A 210 3.10 -19.47 1.41
N GLU A 211 2.89 -18.16 1.32
CA GLU A 211 2.46 -17.26 2.40
C GLU A 211 3.45 -17.09 3.56
N ARG A 212 4.63 -17.72 3.48
CA ARG A 212 5.62 -17.68 4.57
C ARG A 212 6.54 -16.46 4.51
N LEU A 213 7.12 -16.20 3.34
CA LEU A 213 8.10 -15.15 3.12
C LEU A 213 7.92 -14.53 1.73
N PRO A 214 8.05 -13.20 1.60
CA PRO A 214 8.13 -12.54 0.31
C PRO A 214 9.33 -13.02 -0.51
N SER A 215 9.09 -13.27 -1.79
CA SER A 215 10.09 -13.59 -2.80
C SER A 215 9.64 -13.06 -4.16
N TYR A 216 10.39 -12.10 -4.67
CA TYR A 216 10.06 -11.44 -5.93
C TYR A 216 10.08 -12.41 -7.11
N SER A 217 9.05 -12.42 -7.95
CA SER A 217 8.93 -13.39 -9.04
C SER A 217 8.38 -12.82 -10.35
N ASN A 218 9.27 -12.56 -11.31
CA ASN A 218 8.88 -12.28 -12.71
C ASN A 218 8.14 -13.48 -13.31
N PHE A 219 8.61 -14.70 -13.00
CA PHE A 219 7.95 -15.93 -13.43
C PHE A 219 6.50 -16.00 -12.94
N GLY A 220 6.23 -15.64 -11.69
CA GLY A 220 4.90 -15.65 -11.09
C GLY A 220 3.91 -14.75 -11.82
N PHE A 221 4.28 -13.50 -12.11
CA PHE A 221 3.39 -12.59 -12.85
C PHE A 221 3.20 -13.00 -14.31
N ALA A 222 4.25 -13.52 -14.95
CA ALA A 222 4.12 -14.13 -16.27
C ALA A 222 3.18 -15.35 -16.25
N LEU A 223 3.24 -16.17 -15.19
CA LEU A 223 2.33 -17.29 -14.97
C LEU A 223 0.88 -16.82 -14.78
N ILE A 224 0.63 -15.76 -13.99
CA ILE A 224 -0.72 -15.16 -13.87
C ILE A 224 -1.26 -14.82 -15.26
N GLY A 225 -0.50 -14.05 -16.03
CA GLY A 225 -0.95 -13.63 -17.35
C GLY A 225 -1.20 -14.81 -18.28
N ASN A 226 -0.30 -15.79 -18.32
CA ASN A 226 -0.45 -16.96 -19.18
C ASN A 226 -1.58 -17.91 -18.77
N ILE A 227 -1.91 -18.01 -17.48
CA ILE A 227 -3.08 -18.79 -17.04
C ILE A 227 -4.36 -18.06 -17.44
N LEU A 228 -4.47 -16.77 -17.14
CA LEU A 228 -5.65 -15.96 -17.51
C LEU A 228 -5.86 -15.93 -19.02
N GLY A 229 -4.76 -15.81 -19.77
CA GLY A 229 -4.74 -15.90 -21.23
C GLY A 229 -5.48 -17.12 -21.77
N GLY A 230 -5.14 -18.31 -21.25
CA GLY A 230 -5.79 -19.56 -21.64
C GLY A 230 -7.29 -19.64 -21.30
N MET A 231 -7.80 -18.72 -20.48
CA MET A 231 -9.23 -18.62 -20.14
C MET A 231 -10.02 -17.75 -21.11
N TYR A 232 -9.37 -16.97 -21.98
CA TYR A 232 -10.03 -16.12 -22.97
C TYR A 232 -10.24 -16.85 -24.30
N PRO A 233 -11.48 -17.15 -24.71
CA PRO A 233 -11.75 -17.61 -26.07
C PRO A 233 -11.77 -16.40 -27.01
N LEU A 234 -10.60 -15.90 -27.40
CA LEU A 234 -10.51 -14.87 -28.43
C LEU A 234 -10.52 -15.52 -29.82
N ASN A 235 -11.41 -15.05 -30.70
CA ASN A 235 -11.37 -15.41 -32.10
C ASN A 235 -10.12 -14.81 -32.75
N GLU A 236 -9.50 -15.48 -33.72
CA GLU A 236 -8.31 -14.96 -34.39
C GLU A 236 -8.55 -13.60 -35.08
N THR A 237 -9.80 -13.27 -35.42
CA THR A 237 -10.19 -11.97 -35.98
C THR A 237 -10.18 -10.82 -34.99
N ASP A 238 -10.24 -11.11 -33.69
CA ASP A 238 -10.27 -10.11 -32.61
C ASP A 238 -8.86 -9.89 -32.01
N ASN A 239 -7.85 -10.56 -32.57
CA ASN A 239 -6.46 -10.41 -32.13
C ASN A 239 -5.91 -9.06 -32.59
N LEU A 240 -5.76 -8.12 -31.65
CA LEU A 240 -5.16 -6.81 -31.86
C LEU A 240 -3.68 -6.87 -32.26
N PHE A 241 -3.00 -8.00 -32.04
CA PHE A 241 -1.55 -8.11 -32.18
C PHE A 241 -1.14 -9.13 -33.26
N PRO A 242 -0.85 -8.69 -34.50
CA PRO A 242 -0.36 -9.60 -35.54
C PRO A 242 0.97 -10.26 -35.11
N ASN A 243 1.12 -11.57 -35.39
CA ASN A 243 2.28 -12.39 -35.04
C ASN A 243 2.62 -12.51 -33.54
N CYS A 244 1.75 -12.03 -32.65
CA CYS A 244 1.96 -12.09 -31.20
C CYS A 244 2.12 -13.52 -30.64
N LYS A 245 1.56 -14.53 -31.31
CA LYS A 245 1.81 -15.95 -30.99
C LYS A 245 3.30 -16.35 -31.10
N GLU A 246 4.07 -15.67 -31.96
CA GLU A 246 5.52 -15.88 -32.11
C GLU A 246 6.33 -15.29 -30.95
N HIS A 247 5.68 -14.49 -30.11
CA HIS A 247 6.26 -13.74 -29.00
C HIS A 247 5.70 -14.17 -27.62
N GLY A 248 5.47 -15.46 -27.40
CA GLY A 248 5.03 -15.99 -26.09
C GLY A 248 3.92 -17.04 -26.14
N GLY A 249 3.45 -17.40 -27.34
CA GLY A 249 2.37 -18.37 -27.51
C GLY A 249 0.98 -17.74 -27.51
N THR A 250 -0.04 -18.59 -27.63
CA THR A 250 -1.44 -18.16 -27.77
C THR A 250 -1.95 -17.51 -26.49
N GLU A 251 -1.63 -18.09 -25.34
CA GLU A 251 -2.14 -17.67 -24.04
C GLU A 251 -1.57 -16.33 -23.62
N THR A 252 -0.26 -16.10 -23.77
CA THR A 252 0.33 -14.77 -23.58
C THR A 252 -0.46 -13.75 -24.41
N CYS A 253 -0.67 -14.03 -25.70
CA CYS A 253 -1.34 -13.11 -26.59
C CYS A 253 -2.78 -12.78 -26.17
N GLN A 254 -3.52 -13.80 -25.75
CA GLN A 254 -4.89 -13.65 -25.28
C GLN A 254 -4.97 -12.78 -24.03
N PHE A 255 -4.01 -12.91 -23.11
CA PHE A 255 -3.91 -12.04 -21.95
C PHE A 255 -3.63 -10.58 -22.30
N LEU A 256 -2.72 -10.31 -23.24
CA LEU A 256 -2.43 -8.92 -23.66
C LEU A 256 -3.70 -8.24 -24.20
N ASN A 257 -4.53 -9.00 -24.93
CA ASN A 257 -5.81 -8.51 -25.43
C ASN A 257 -6.83 -8.32 -24.30
N GLY A 258 -6.87 -9.23 -23.32
CA GLY A 258 -7.67 -9.08 -22.10
C GLY A 258 -7.38 -7.76 -21.40
N VAL A 259 -6.10 -7.48 -21.10
CA VAL A 259 -5.67 -6.20 -20.51
C VAL A 259 -6.12 -5.00 -21.35
N HIS A 260 -5.98 -5.07 -22.67
CA HIS A 260 -6.42 -3.98 -23.54
C HIS A 260 -7.94 -3.72 -23.45
N GLN A 261 -8.74 -4.79 -23.47
CA GLN A 261 -10.22 -4.70 -23.49
C GLN A 261 -10.82 -4.38 -22.13
N ASP A 262 -10.34 -5.04 -21.08
CA ASP A 262 -10.92 -4.96 -19.75
C ASP A 262 -10.33 -3.79 -18.93
N ILE A 263 -9.12 -3.33 -19.25
CA ILE A 263 -8.40 -2.29 -18.48
C ILE A 263 -8.15 -1.02 -19.29
N LEU A 264 -7.43 -1.11 -20.41
CA LEU A 264 -6.91 0.08 -21.10
C LEU A 264 -8.02 0.88 -21.77
N ILE A 265 -8.91 0.22 -22.52
CA ILE A 265 -10.06 0.88 -23.16
C ILE A 265 -10.98 1.57 -22.13
N PRO A 266 -11.43 0.90 -21.05
CA PRO A 266 -12.31 1.54 -20.07
C PRO A 266 -11.68 2.73 -19.33
N LEU A 267 -10.36 2.72 -19.14
CA LEU A 267 -9.62 3.83 -18.54
C LEU A 267 -9.17 4.89 -19.56
N GLY A 268 -9.41 4.66 -20.86
CA GLY A 268 -9.00 5.55 -21.95
C GLY A 268 -7.48 5.68 -22.08
N MET A 269 -6.73 4.62 -21.81
CA MET A 269 -5.26 4.59 -21.84
C MET A 269 -4.74 4.26 -23.25
N ASP A 270 -5.00 5.16 -24.21
CA ASP A 270 -4.78 4.95 -25.65
C ASP A 270 -3.29 4.90 -26.07
N SER A 271 -2.37 5.31 -25.20
CA SER A 271 -0.92 5.34 -25.39
C SER A 271 -0.19 4.34 -24.50
N THR A 272 -0.92 3.33 -24.00
CA THR A 272 -0.39 2.26 -23.15
C THR A 272 -0.54 0.91 -23.85
N GLY A 273 0.49 0.06 -23.77
CA GLY A 273 0.48 -1.23 -24.46
C GLY A 273 1.76 -2.02 -24.25
N PHE A 274 1.89 -3.16 -24.92
CA PHE A 274 2.99 -4.11 -24.80
C PHE A 274 3.98 -4.04 -25.98
N PHE A 275 3.58 -3.50 -27.13
CA PHE A 275 4.35 -3.53 -28.37
C PHE A 275 4.34 -2.18 -29.10
N TYR A 276 5.46 -1.46 -28.99
CA TYR A 276 5.66 -0.22 -29.73
C TYR A 276 5.43 -0.38 -31.25
N ASN A 277 4.70 0.56 -31.86
CA ASN A 277 4.23 0.56 -33.26
C ASN A 277 3.27 -0.57 -33.65
N VAL A 278 2.79 -1.37 -32.69
CA VAL A 278 1.71 -2.33 -32.90
C VAL A 278 0.47 -1.89 -32.11
N ASP A 279 0.64 -1.48 -30.85
CA ASP A 279 -0.47 -1.08 -29.98
C ASP A 279 -0.36 0.32 -29.39
N VAL A 280 0.85 0.88 -29.32
CA VAL A 280 1.07 2.27 -28.93
C VAL A 280 1.72 3.07 -30.04
N ALA A 281 1.17 4.26 -30.28
CA ALA A 281 1.68 5.25 -31.21
C ALA A 281 2.09 6.51 -30.43
N GLY A 282 3.31 6.99 -30.64
CA GLY A 282 3.85 8.14 -29.91
C GLY A 282 5.36 8.18 -30.00
N GLU A 283 5.95 9.28 -29.55
CA GLU A 283 7.41 9.40 -29.51
C GLU A 283 7.95 8.72 -28.24
N VAL A 284 8.77 7.68 -28.43
CA VAL A 284 9.41 6.96 -27.33
C VAL A 284 10.74 7.63 -26.99
N ALA A 285 10.96 7.92 -25.71
CA ALA A 285 12.25 8.41 -25.23
C ALA A 285 13.36 7.40 -25.55
N GLN A 286 14.48 7.87 -26.10
CA GLN A 286 15.65 7.05 -26.39
C GLN A 286 16.16 6.43 -25.10
N GLY A 287 16.22 5.09 -25.02
CA GLY A 287 16.78 4.40 -23.87
C GLY A 287 18.30 4.45 -23.82
N TYR A 288 18.87 4.49 -22.63
CA TYR A 288 20.32 4.58 -22.41
C TYR A 288 20.85 3.52 -21.43
N ASN A 289 22.06 3.02 -21.66
CA ASN A 289 22.87 2.31 -20.67
C ASN A 289 23.92 3.28 -20.10
N GLY A 290 23.68 3.76 -18.89
CA GLY A 290 24.34 4.97 -18.39
C GLY A 290 24.06 6.14 -19.32
N ASN A 291 25.11 6.70 -19.95
CA ASN A 291 24.99 7.77 -20.94
C ASN A 291 25.17 7.28 -22.40
N ASN A 292 25.21 5.97 -22.62
CA ASN A 292 25.34 5.40 -23.96
C ASN A 292 23.94 5.14 -24.55
N PRO A 293 23.57 5.77 -25.68
CA PRO A 293 22.28 5.52 -26.31
C PRO A 293 22.21 4.08 -26.80
N LEU A 294 21.08 3.42 -26.56
CA LEU A 294 20.84 2.05 -26.96
C LEU A 294 20.06 2.00 -28.28
N PRO A 295 20.40 1.11 -29.23
CA PRO A 295 19.56 0.93 -30.41
C PRO A 295 18.13 0.51 -30.02
N ASP A 296 17.12 1.06 -30.69
CA ASP A 296 15.69 0.75 -30.51
C ASP A 296 15.40 -0.74 -30.39
N LYS A 297 16.00 -1.57 -31.25
CA LYS A 297 15.79 -3.03 -31.24
C LYS A 297 16.24 -3.70 -29.93
N VAL A 298 17.21 -3.11 -29.24
CA VAL A 298 17.70 -3.59 -27.94
C VAL A 298 16.80 -3.04 -26.84
N ALA A 299 16.57 -1.74 -26.86
CA ALA A 299 15.77 -1.02 -25.86
C ALA A 299 14.30 -1.51 -25.83
N TRP A 300 13.74 -1.89 -26.99
CA TRP A 300 12.34 -2.27 -27.19
C TRP A 300 12.16 -3.76 -27.50
N GLY A 301 13.15 -4.58 -27.17
CA GLY A 301 13.08 -6.03 -27.36
C GLY A 301 11.87 -6.66 -26.67
N SER A 302 11.29 -7.66 -27.34
CA SER A 302 10.17 -8.46 -26.80
C SER A 302 10.62 -9.31 -25.62
N LEU A 303 9.78 -9.40 -24.58
CA LEU A 303 9.98 -10.30 -23.44
C LEU A 303 9.34 -11.68 -23.66
N GLY A 304 8.63 -11.89 -24.77
CA GLY A 304 8.04 -13.19 -25.05
C GLY A 304 6.98 -13.58 -24.03
N TRP A 305 7.06 -14.83 -23.54
CA TRP A 305 6.23 -15.38 -22.47
C TRP A 305 6.25 -14.55 -21.16
N LEU A 306 7.32 -13.77 -20.93
CA LEU A 306 7.47 -12.89 -19.76
C LEU A 306 6.72 -11.54 -19.90
N SER A 307 6.03 -11.28 -21.01
CA SER A 307 5.38 -9.99 -21.27
C SER A 307 4.47 -9.46 -20.14
N PRO A 308 3.62 -10.28 -19.48
CA PRO A 308 2.81 -9.83 -18.36
C PRO A 308 3.61 -9.24 -17.19
N ALA A 309 4.88 -9.62 -17.06
CA ALA A 309 5.73 -9.20 -15.96
C ALA A 309 6.50 -7.91 -16.23
N GLY A 310 6.63 -7.44 -17.49
CA GLY A 310 7.55 -6.33 -17.75
C GLY A 310 7.56 -5.68 -19.13
N ALA A 311 6.70 -6.05 -20.07
CA ALA A 311 6.88 -5.61 -21.46
C ALA A 311 6.32 -4.21 -21.78
N MET A 312 5.51 -3.62 -20.90
CA MET A 312 4.67 -2.48 -21.27
C MET A 312 5.44 -1.16 -21.51
N PHE A 313 4.83 -0.35 -22.35
CA PHE A 313 5.10 1.05 -22.62
C PHE A 313 3.90 1.87 -22.14
N SER A 314 4.16 3.08 -21.69
CA SER A 314 3.11 4.03 -21.32
C SER A 314 3.62 5.46 -21.40
N SER A 315 2.68 6.40 -21.47
CA SER A 315 2.89 7.83 -21.22
C SER A 315 2.53 8.17 -19.76
N HIS A 316 2.94 9.35 -19.29
CA HIS A 316 2.48 9.86 -17.98
C HIS A 316 1.01 10.26 -18.02
N SER A 317 0.52 10.75 -19.16
CA SER A 317 -0.89 11.09 -19.36
C SER A 317 -1.81 9.89 -19.16
N ASP A 318 -1.38 8.69 -19.55
CA ASP A 318 -2.15 7.47 -19.36
C ASP A 318 -2.00 6.90 -17.95
N LEU A 319 -0.78 6.84 -17.41
CA LEU A 319 -0.60 6.39 -16.02
C LEU A 319 -1.34 7.31 -15.03
N ALA A 320 -1.45 8.61 -15.34
CA ALA A 320 -2.28 9.54 -14.58
C ALA A 320 -3.76 9.13 -14.57
N LYS A 321 -4.30 8.57 -15.67
CA LYS A 321 -5.69 8.07 -15.72
C LYS A 321 -5.87 6.88 -14.79
N LEU A 322 -4.92 5.94 -14.78
CA LEU A 322 -4.92 4.82 -13.84
C LEU A 322 -4.84 5.30 -12.38
N MET A 323 -3.92 6.21 -12.07
CA MET A 323 -3.78 6.76 -10.72
C MET A 323 -5.01 7.55 -10.29
N SER A 324 -5.55 8.38 -11.18
CA SER A 324 -6.76 9.14 -10.93
C SER A 324 -7.95 8.23 -10.66
N TYR A 325 -8.12 7.18 -11.47
CA TYR A 325 -9.13 6.14 -11.23
C TYR A 325 -8.98 5.50 -9.84
N ILE A 326 -7.76 5.10 -9.44
CA ILE A 326 -7.53 4.52 -8.12
C ILE A 326 -7.89 5.52 -7.02
N LEU A 327 -7.35 6.75 -7.08
CA LEU A 327 -7.50 7.76 -6.03
C LEU A 327 -8.94 8.28 -5.89
N THR A 328 -9.71 8.34 -6.98
CA THR A 328 -11.08 8.88 -6.96
C THR A 328 -12.13 7.85 -6.56
N HIS A 329 -11.86 6.55 -6.74
CA HIS A 329 -12.82 5.47 -6.47
C HIS A 329 -12.45 4.59 -5.27
N LEU A 330 -11.33 4.87 -4.60
CA LEU A 330 -11.02 4.27 -3.31
C LEU A 330 -12.01 4.78 -2.26
N GLY A 331 -12.96 3.94 -1.84
CA GLY A 331 -13.97 4.35 -0.86
C GLY A 331 -15.22 5.02 -1.44
N HIS A 332 -15.25 5.31 -2.75
CA HIS A 332 -16.39 5.94 -3.44
C HIS A 332 -16.95 5.03 -4.54
N GLU A 333 -18.22 5.22 -4.94
CA GLU A 333 -18.79 4.41 -6.03
C GLU A 333 -17.96 4.57 -7.31
N ALA A 334 -17.61 3.44 -7.92
CA ALA A 334 -16.97 3.38 -9.23
C ALA A 334 -18.06 3.28 -10.31
N PRO A 335 -17.86 3.88 -11.51
CA PRO A 335 -18.81 3.72 -12.61
C PRO A 335 -18.93 2.25 -13.02
N ASP A 336 -20.06 1.84 -13.60
CA ASP A 336 -20.27 0.44 -14.04
C ASP A 336 -19.24 -0.03 -15.09
N SER A 337 -18.61 0.91 -15.81
CA SER A 337 -17.53 0.64 -16.77
C SER A 337 -16.15 0.52 -16.11
N ALA A 338 -16.03 0.76 -14.80
CA ALA A 338 -14.76 0.67 -14.10
C ALA A 338 -14.21 -0.76 -14.13
N PRO A 339 -12.87 -0.92 -14.22
CA PRO A 339 -12.26 -2.23 -14.14
C PRO A 339 -12.51 -2.95 -12.81
N LEU A 340 -12.64 -2.22 -11.69
CA LEU A 340 -12.88 -2.81 -10.37
C LEU A 340 -13.97 -2.06 -9.60
N SER A 341 -14.65 -2.76 -8.70
CA SER A 341 -15.50 -2.12 -7.70
C SER A 341 -14.66 -1.37 -6.66
N SER A 342 -15.29 -0.42 -5.97
CA SER A 342 -14.63 0.33 -4.88
C SER A 342 -14.14 -0.58 -3.74
N SER A 343 -14.86 -1.68 -3.47
CA SER A 343 -14.44 -2.69 -2.49
C SER A 343 -13.20 -3.44 -2.95
N ALA A 344 -13.14 -3.84 -4.22
CA ALA A 344 -11.97 -4.52 -4.77
C ALA A 344 -10.76 -3.59 -4.83
N LEU A 345 -10.94 -2.30 -5.14
CA LEU A 345 -9.88 -1.30 -5.04
C LEU A 345 -9.30 -1.22 -3.62
N ARG A 346 -10.15 -1.12 -2.58
CA ARG A 346 -9.67 -1.11 -1.18
C ARG A 346 -8.91 -2.38 -0.81
N GLU A 347 -9.39 -3.54 -1.25
CA GLU A 347 -8.72 -4.81 -1.00
C GLU A 347 -7.39 -4.92 -1.78
N TRP A 348 -7.35 -4.41 -3.01
CA TRP A 348 -6.16 -4.39 -3.86
C TRP A 348 -5.04 -3.59 -3.23
N MET A 349 -5.40 -2.46 -2.63
CA MET A 349 -4.48 -1.51 -2.04
C MET A 349 -4.04 -1.85 -0.61
N SER A 350 -4.63 -2.89 -0.01
CA SER A 350 -4.28 -3.36 1.33
C SER A 350 -2.97 -4.17 1.33
N PRO A 351 -2.17 -4.10 2.41
CA PRO A 351 -1.03 -4.98 2.57
C PRO A 351 -1.50 -6.43 2.74
N HIS A 352 -0.75 -7.36 2.16
CA HIS A 352 -0.96 -8.79 2.33
C HIS A 352 0.08 -9.41 3.27
N PHE A 353 1.28 -8.83 3.30
CA PHE A 353 2.35 -9.23 4.21
C PHE A 353 3.02 -7.98 4.79
N ILE A 354 3.15 -7.90 6.11
CA ILE A 354 3.93 -6.86 6.79
C ILE A 354 5.20 -7.52 7.32
N ASN A 355 6.35 -6.95 7.00
CA ASN A 355 7.63 -7.44 7.49
C ASN A 355 7.75 -7.20 9.01
N LYS A 356 8.66 -7.94 9.64
CA LYS A 356 8.88 -7.87 11.09
C LYS A 356 9.39 -6.52 11.58
N ASP A 357 9.86 -5.66 10.68
CA ASP A 357 10.26 -4.28 11.00
C ASP A 357 9.05 -3.37 11.25
N GLY A 358 7.84 -3.80 10.89
CA GLY A 358 6.60 -3.03 11.04
C GLY A 358 6.46 -1.85 10.07
N VAL A 359 7.46 -1.60 9.23
CA VAL A 359 7.56 -0.40 8.37
C VAL A 359 7.74 -0.74 6.90
N THR A 360 7.91 -2.02 6.55
CA THR A 360 7.87 -2.47 5.16
C THR A 360 6.85 -3.60 4.97
N GLY A 361 6.33 -3.74 3.76
CA GLY A 361 5.30 -4.72 3.45
C GLY A 361 5.16 -5.02 1.96
N PHE A 362 4.30 -5.96 1.65
CA PHE A 362 3.97 -6.39 0.30
C PHE A 362 2.46 -6.51 0.15
N GLY A 363 1.93 -5.95 -0.93
CA GLY A 363 0.57 -6.12 -1.41
C GLY A 363 0.57 -6.75 -2.80
N ARG A 364 -0.51 -6.57 -3.55
CA ARG A 364 -0.67 -7.12 -4.90
C ARG A 364 -0.56 -6.02 -5.95
N PRO A 365 0.52 -5.86 -6.73
CA PRO A 365 1.88 -6.35 -6.55
C PRO A 365 2.74 -5.37 -5.72
N TRP A 366 2.11 -4.52 -4.90
CA TRP A 366 2.74 -3.37 -4.26
C TRP A 366 3.94 -3.76 -3.39
N GLU A 367 5.07 -3.11 -3.62
CA GLU A 367 6.11 -2.95 -2.61
C GLU A 367 5.65 -1.82 -1.67
N MET A 368 5.62 -2.03 -0.36
CA MET A 368 5.02 -1.06 0.57
C MET A 368 6.02 -0.62 1.62
N PHE A 369 6.02 0.67 1.96
CA PHE A 369 6.79 1.22 3.05
C PHE A 369 6.01 2.28 3.82
N TYR A 370 6.26 2.35 5.12
CA TYR A 370 5.69 3.36 5.99
C TYR A 370 6.57 4.62 5.95
N VAL A 371 5.96 5.75 5.61
CA VAL A 371 6.61 7.05 5.49
C VAL A 371 6.23 7.90 6.68
N GLU A 372 7.17 8.10 7.61
CA GLU A 372 7.01 9.04 8.71
C GLU A 372 7.16 10.48 8.21
N THR A 373 6.41 11.38 8.84
CA THR A 373 6.50 12.82 8.57
C THR A 373 7.60 13.44 9.41
N GLU A 374 8.36 14.37 8.83
CA GLU A 374 9.41 15.11 9.54
C GLU A 374 8.80 16.21 10.45
N SER A 375 7.69 16.81 9.98
CA SER A 375 7.02 17.93 10.62
C SER A 375 6.02 17.53 11.72
N LEU A 376 5.53 16.28 11.71
CA LEU A 376 4.57 15.75 12.69
C LEU A 376 5.06 14.42 13.28
N PRO A 377 6.00 14.45 14.26
CA PRO A 377 6.56 13.24 14.85
C PRO A 377 5.48 12.26 15.33
N GLY A 378 5.63 10.97 14.98
CA GLY A 378 4.66 9.90 15.31
C GLY A 378 3.50 9.76 14.31
N ILE A 379 3.40 10.66 13.32
CA ILE A 379 2.45 10.55 12.20
C ILE A 379 3.18 10.04 10.97
N GLY A 380 2.63 9.00 10.33
CA GLY A 380 3.13 8.46 9.09
C GLY A 380 2.04 7.73 8.30
N PHE A 381 2.39 7.34 7.07
CA PHE A 381 1.45 6.82 6.10
C PHE A 381 2.05 5.67 5.29
N TRP A 382 1.24 4.70 4.92
CA TRP A 382 1.67 3.64 4.01
C TRP A 382 1.71 4.15 2.56
N ALA A 383 2.86 4.01 1.92
CA ALA A 383 3.02 4.19 0.49
C ALA A 383 2.96 2.83 -0.20
N ASN A 384 2.05 2.67 -1.15
CA ASN A 384 2.02 1.56 -2.10
C ASN A 384 2.87 1.94 -3.31
N THR A 385 3.96 1.23 -3.55
CA THR A 385 4.88 1.52 -4.65
C THR A 385 5.07 0.35 -5.59
N LYS A 386 5.48 0.67 -6.82
CA LYS A 386 5.96 -0.33 -7.77
C LYS A 386 7.05 0.25 -8.64
N ASP A 387 8.21 -0.39 -8.59
CA ASP A 387 9.35 -0.03 -9.41
C ASP A 387 9.39 -0.89 -10.68
N GLY A 388 10.05 -0.39 -11.71
CA GLY A 388 10.08 -1.03 -13.02
C GLY A 388 11.34 -0.73 -13.79
N ASP A 389 12.24 -1.70 -13.87
CA ASP A 389 13.47 -1.60 -14.66
C ASP A 389 13.44 -2.58 -15.83
N VAL A 390 13.86 -2.08 -17.00
CA VAL A 390 14.21 -2.86 -18.20
C VAL A 390 15.37 -2.17 -18.90
N THR A 391 16.05 -2.86 -19.80
CA THR A 391 17.17 -2.28 -20.56
C THR A 391 16.81 -0.95 -21.19
N GLY A 392 17.53 0.09 -20.75
CA GLY A 392 17.36 1.47 -21.19
C GLY A 392 16.31 2.29 -20.45
N TYR A 393 15.60 1.76 -19.46
CA TYR A 393 14.49 2.47 -18.80
C TYR A 393 14.29 2.08 -17.35
N SER A 394 13.82 3.05 -16.57
CA SER A 394 13.35 2.87 -15.21
C SER A 394 12.08 3.68 -14.95
N ALA A 395 11.16 3.12 -14.15
CA ALA A 395 9.87 3.69 -13.83
C ALA A 395 9.49 3.40 -12.36
N ASN A 396 8.84 4.36 -11.68
CA ASN A 396 8.37 4.21 -10.31
C ASN A 396 6.97 4.82 -10.20
N LEU A 397 6.08 4.07 -9.54
CA LEU A 397 4.79 4.56 -9.09
C LEU A 397 4.76 4.57 -7.57
N ALA A 398 4.16 5.60 -6.97
CA ALA A 398 3.82 5.62 -5.55
C ALA A 398 2.40 6.17 -5.33
N LEU A 399 1.64 5.53 -4.45
CA LEU A 399 0.30 5.91 -4.05
C LEU A 399 0.23 5.97 -2.51
N VAL A 400 -0.20 7.10 -1.96
CA VAL A 400 -0.44 7.26 -0.52
C VAL A 400 -1.91 7.60 -0.32
N GLN A 401 -2.69 6.56 -0.04
CA GLN A 401 -4.15 6.59 -0.10
C GLN A 401 -4.75 7.57 0.91
N ASP A 402 -4.22 7.60 2.12
CA ASP A 402 -4.69 8.47 3.20
C ASP A 402 -4.50 9.96 2.86
N LEU A 403 -3.53 10.29 2.00
CA LEU A 403 -3.24 11.64 1.54
C LEU A 403 -3.79 11.94 0.14
N ASN A 404 -4.49 10.97 -0.48
CA ASN A 404 -4.94 11.04 -1.87
C ASN A 404 -3.82 11.45 -2.85
N LEU A 405 -2.61 10.94 -2.62
CA LEU A 405 -1.40 11.32 -3.35
C LEU A 405 -0.98 10.22 -4.33
N GLY A 406 -0.70 10.60 -5.57
CA GLY A 406 -0.09 9.74 -6.59
C GLY A 406 1.19 10.36 -7.14
N ILE A 407 2.24 9.58 -7.34
CA ILE A 407 3.54 10.04 -7.85
C ILE A 407 4.03 9.08 -8.93
N MET A 408 4.48 9.63 -10.05
CA MET A 408 5.03 8.89 -11.18
C MET A 408 6.38 9.49 -11.55
N VAL A 409 7.37 8.62 -11.74
CA VAL A 409 8.71 9.02 -12.18
C VAL A 409 9.19 8.02 -13.23
N THR A 410 9.58 8.49 -14.41
CA THR A 410 10.32 7.66 -15.38
C THR A 410 11.64 8.31 -15.77
N VAL A 411 12.61 7.47 -16.10
CA VAL A 411 13.91 7.85 -16.64
C VAL A 411 14.26 6.88 -17.76
N ALA A 412 14.62 7.38 -18.93
CA ALA A 412 15.04 6.56 -20.08
C ALA A 412 16.52 6.13 -19.95
N ALA A 413 16.92 5.65 -18.78
CA ALA A 413 18.24 5.07 -18.52
C ALA A 413 18.16 3.89 -17.56
N GLU A 414 19.04 2.90 -17.75
CA GLU A 414 19.23 1.77 -16.82
C GLU A 414 20.46 2.00 -15.89
N PRO A 415 20.65 1.15 -14.84
CA PRO A 415 21.78 1.24 -13.91
C PRO A 415 23.16 1.29 -14.62
N PRO A 416 24.20 1.91 -14.03
CA PRO A 416 24.36 2.17 -12.60
C PRO A 416 23.69 3.45 -12.09
N VAL A 417 23.16 4.29 -12.97
CA VAL A 417 22.45 5.53 -12.61
C VAL A 417 20.96 5.22 -12.42
N ASN A 418 20.63 4.33 -11.48
CA ASN A 418 19.21 4.07 -11.14
C ASN A 418 18.70 5.18 -10.21
N ILE A 419 18.48 6.36 -10.78
CA ILE A 419 18.10 7.57 -10.04
C ILE A 419 16.59 7.74 -9.93
N SER A 420 15.81 6.98 -10.69
CA SER A 420 14.35 7.07 -10.65
C SER A 420 13.79 6.71 -9.25
N PRO A 421 14.30 5.71 -8.49
CA PRO A 421 13.78 5.41 -7.16
C PRO A 421 14.26 6.44 -6.12
N GLU A 422 15.45 7.02 -6.32
CA GLU A 422 15.94 8.14 -5.50
C GLU A 422 15.03 9.36 -5.64
N ILE A 423 14.71 9.74 -6.88
CA ILE A 423 13.76 10.83 -7.18
C ILE A 423 12.38 10.51 -6.58
N ALA A 424 11.85 9.31 -6.82
CA ALA A 424 10.53 8.91 -6.33
C ALA A 424 10.47 8.92 -4.79
N SER A 425 11.50 8.41 -4.12
CA SER A 425 11.59 8.39 -2.64
C SER A 425 11.65 9.80 -2.07
N PHE A 426 12.47 10.67 -2.66
CA PHE A 426 12.56 12.07 -2.26
C PHE A 426 11.21 12.80 -2.40
N ILE A 427 10.55 12.66 -3.56
CA ILE A 427 9.25 13.28 -3.81
C ILE A 427 8.21 12.73 -2.83
N THR A 428 8.18 11.41 -2.62
CA THR A 428 7.23 10.76 -1.70
C THR A 428 7.39 11.31 -0.29
N ALA A 429 8.61 11.31 0.26
CA ALA A 429 8.87 11.83 1.61
C ALA A 429 8.45 13.30 1.75
N LYS A 430 8.83 14.17 0.81
CA LYS A 430 8.51 15.60 0.89
C LYS A 430 7.04 15.93 0.67
N MET A 431 6.37 15.21 -0.24
CA MET A 431 4.94 15.40 -0.46
C MET A 431 4.11 14.83 0.69
N VAL A 432 4.48 13.68 1.25
CA VAL A 432 3.82 13.11 2.44
C VAL A 432 3.89 14.09 3.61
N ASP A 433 5.08 14.58 3.92
CA ASP A 433 5.29 15.55 5.00
C ASP A 433 4.48 16.85 4.77
N THR A 434 4.56 17.40 3.56
CA THR A 434 3.87 18.64 3.19
C THR A 434 2.35 18.50 3.29
N LEU A 435 1.79 17.43 2.72
CA LEU A 435 0.34 17.22 2.71
C LEU A 435 -0.18 16.87 4.10
N ALA A 436 0.55 16.08 4.88
CA ALA A 436 0.20 15.82 6.27
C ALA A 436 0.15 17.13 7.06
N ASN A 437 1.22 17.93 7.03
CA ASN A 437 1.27 19.23 7.70
C ASN A 437 0.10 20.13 7.27
N TYR A 438 -0.14 20.23 5.95
CA TYR A 438 -1.25 20.99 5.42
C TYR A 438 -2.60 20.49 5.97
N TYR A 439 -2.96 19.22 5.80
CA TYR A 439 -4.27 18.73 6.21
C TYR A 439 -4.47 18.78 7.74
N TYR A 440 -3.45 18.43 8.53
CA TYR A 440 -3.54 18.54 9.99
C TYR A 440 -3.66 19.99 10.46
N SER A 441 -3.05 20.96 9.77
CA SER A 441 -3.25 22.39 10.06
C SER A 441 -4.68 22.87 9.76
N GLN A 442 -5.38 22.21 8.83
CA GLN A 442 -6.76 22.54 8.45
C GLN A 442 -7.81 21.81 9.29
N GLN A 443 -7.43 20.74 10.01
CA GLN A 443 -8.36 20.05 10.88
C GLN A 443 -8.81 21.00 11.99
N GLN A 444 -10.09 21.38 11.95
CA GLN A 444 -10.73 21.89 13.15
C GLN A 444 -10.70 20.77 14.17
N LEU A 445 -10.03 21.01 15.30
CA LEU A 445 -10.18 20.17 16.48
C LEU A 445 -11.69 19.93 16.66
N PRO A 446 -12.14 18.68 16.87
CA PRO A 446 -13.55 18.41 17.06
C PRO A 446 -14.07 19.36 18.13
N LEU A 447 -15.22 20.00 17.87
CA LEU A 447 -15.88 20.83 18.86
C LEU A 447 -15.99 19.99 20.13
N LEU A 448 -15.26 20.40 21.16
CA LEU A 448 -15.28 19.71 22.43
C LEU A 448 -16.75 19.64 22.89
N PRO A 449 -17.21 18.49 23.39
CA PRO A 449 -18.60 18.32 23.78
C PRO A 449 -19.03 19.46 24.69
N THR A 450 -20.04 20.22 24.28
CA THR A 450 -20.56 21.34 25.08
C THR A 450 -21.25 20.85 26.36
N ASN A 451 -21.68 19.58 26.37
CA ASN A 451 -22.21 18.90 27.53
C ASN A 451 -21.18 17.94 28.15
N TYR A 452 -20.40 18.46 29.10
CA TYR A 452 -19.31 17.77 29.77
C TYR A 452 -19.76 16.82 30.89
N THR A 453 -21.04 16.80 31.26
CA THR A 453 -21.56 15.90 32.32
C THR A 453 -21.41 14.43 31.95
N ASP A 454 -21.46 14.10 30.66
CA ASP A 454 -21.30 12.73 30.17
C ASP A 454 -19.85 12.22 30.31
N TYR A 455 -18.89 13.14 30.37
CA TYR A 455 -17.45 12.87 30.50
C TYR A 455 -16.92 13.12 31.92
N THR A 456 -17.75 13.66 32.81
CA THR A 456 -17.40 13.81 34.22
C THR A 456 -17.60 12.46 34.93
N GLY A 457 -16.58 11.95 35.62
CA GLY A 457 -16.67 10.71 36.40
C GLY A 457 -15.32 10.17 36.84
N LYS A 458 -15.34 9.03 37.54
CA LYS A 458 -14.12 8.27 37.85
C LYS A 458 -13.80 7.30 36.74
N TYR A 459 -12.56 7.33 36.29
CA TYR A 459 -12.03 6.43 35.27
C TYR A 459 -11.03 5.50 35.91
N VAL A 460 -11.17 4.21 35.60
CA VAL A 460 -10.19 3.19 35.98
C VAL A 460 -9.61 2.59 34.72
N ILE A 461 -8.30 2.47 34.73
CA ILE A 461 -7.54 1.70 33.76
C ILE A 461 -7.62 0.23 34.18
N ASP A 462 -8.12 -0.63 33.28
CA ASP A 462 -8.06 -2.08 33.50
C ASP A 462 -6.61 -2.53 33.70
N PRO A 463 -6.35 -3.51 34.56
CA PRO A 463 -4.99 -3.87 34.96
C PRO A 463 -4.18 -4.33 33.75
N VAL A 464 -3.25 -3.48 33.32
CA VAL A 464 -2.19 -3.84 32.38
C VAL A 464 -1.15 -4.62 33.19
N LYS A 465 -0.71 -5.77 32.69
CA LYS A 465 0.50 -6.42 33.22
C LYS A 465 1.70 -5.51 32.87
N VAL A 466 2.10 -4.67 33.82
CA VAL A 466 3.26 -3.80 33.67
C VAL A 466 4.52 -4.64 33.92
N SER A 467 5.22 -5.05 32.87
CA SER A 467 6.58 -5.58 33.00
C SER A 467 7.56 -4.46 32.69
N THR A 468 8.26 -3.98 33.74
CA THR A 468 9.46 -3.10 33.74
C THR A 468 9.50 -1.92 32.75
N GLU A 469 9.67 -0.70 33.30
CA GLU A 469 9.92 0.57 32.59
C GLU A 469 9.01 0.82 31.37
N GLN A 470 7.75 1.17 31.62
CA GLN A 470 6.87 1.70 30.59
C GLN A 470 6.62 3.20 30.83
N LEU A 471 6.82 3.98 29.78
CA LEU A 471 6.45 5.39 29.72
C LEU A 471 4.92 5.48 29.61
N PHE A 472 4.26 6.17 30.53
CA PHE A 472 2.84 6.49 30.38
C PHE A 472 2.71 7.95 29.97
N MET A 473 2.31 8.20 28.73
CA MET A 473 2.01 9.54 28.24
C MET A 473 0.50 9.79 28.30
N PHE A 474 0.10 10.83 29.02
CA PHE A 474 -1.28 11.28 29.10
C PHE A 474 -1.41 12.61 28.37
N GLN A 475 -2.36 12.71 27.45
CA GLN A 475 -2.67 13.98 26.80
C GLN A 475 -3.90 14.58 27.46
N LEU A 476 -3.76 15.77 28.07
CA LEU A 476 -4.88 16.55 28.59
C LEU A 476 -5.13 17.70 27.62
N LEU A 477 -6.22 17.62 26.86
CA LEU A 477 -6.62 18.69 25.93
C LEU A 477 -7.60 19.63 26.61
N PHE A 478 -7.21 20.90 26.72
CA PHE A 478 -8.02 21.99 27.24
C PHE A 478 -8.66 22.79 26.11
N GLY A 479 -9.96 23.10 26.25
CA GLY A 479 -10.76 23.77 25.21
C GLY A 479 -10.60 25.27 25.10
N GLU A 480 -9.96 25.92 26.08
CA GLU A 480 -9.64 27.35 26.06
C GLU A 480 -8.21 27.59 26.56
N LYS A 481 -7.65 28.75 26.24
CA LYS A 481 -6.34 29.20 26.73
C LYS A 481 -6.45 29.35 28.25
N ILE A 482 -5.86 28.43 29.01
CA ILE A 482 -5.86 28.51 30.48
C ILE A 482 -5.07 29.76 30.88
N THR A 483 -5.74 30.76 31.43
CA THR A 483 -5.06 31.87 32.12
C THR A 483 -4.62 31.39 33.51
N HIS A 484 -3.56 32.00 34.04
CA HIS A 484 -2.84 31.63 35.27
C HIS A 484 -3.70 31.38 36.54
N GLU A 485 -5.00 31.65 36.52
CA GLU A 485 -5.90 31.56 37.67
C GLU A 485 -6.73 30.26 37.75
N HIS A 486 -6.71 29.38 36.74
CA HIS A 486 -7.62 28.21 36.66
C HIS A 486 -6.89 26.92 36.19
N LEU A 487 -6.05 26.34 37.06
CA LEU A 487 -5.49 25.00 36.83
C LEU A 487 -6.31 23.93 37.58
N PRO A 488 -6.59 22.77 36.97
CA PRO A 488 -7.40 21.75 37.60
C PRO A 488 -6.55 20.91 38.54
N SER A 489 -7.11 20.58 39.70
CA SER A 489 -6.51 19.58 40.59
C SER A 489 -6.71 18.17 40.01
N LEU A 490 -5.67 17.58 39.41
CA LEU A 490 -5.67 16.17 39.01
C LEU A 490 -5.26 15.30 40.19
N LYS A 491 -6.19 14.48 40.71
CA LYS A 491 -5.88 13.54 41.79
C LYS A 491 -5.69 12.13 41.23
N ILE A 492 -4.48 11.61 41.38
CA ILE A 492 -4.11 10.24 41.03
C ILE A 492 -4.03 9.43 42.34
N SER A 493 -4.67 8.27 42.39
CA SER A 493 -4.66 7.42 43.59
C SER A 493 -4.23 5.99 43.29
N TYR A 494 -3.48 5.42 44.23
CA TYR A 494 -3.12 4.00 44.31
C TYR A 494 -4.01 3.32 45.36
N GLU A 495 -4.57 2.15 45.05
CA GLU A 495 -5.17 1.30 46.08
C GLU A 495 -4.10 0.43 46.74
N ASN A 496 -3.49 0.97 47.81
CA ASN A 496 -3.11 0.27 49.05
C ASN A 496 -2.51 1.27 50.07
N GLY A 497 -3.27 2.31 50.41
CA GLY A 497 -3.09 3.06 51.67
C GLY A 497 -2.03 4.17 51.70
N HIS A 498 -1.29 4.43 50.62
CA HIS A 498 -0.33 5.54 50.56
C HIS A 498 -0.69 6.48 49.40
N SER A 499 -1.02 7.73 49.73
CA SER A 499 -1.45 8.76 48.76
C SER A 499 -0.26 9.62 48.34
N LEU A 500 -0.02 9.77 47.04
CA LEU A 500 0.83 10.83 46.50
C LEU A 500 -0.04 12.01 46.10
N HIS A 501 0.31 13.20 46.59
CA HIS A 501 -0.39 14.46 46.34
C HIS A 501 0.43 15.31 45.38
N PHE A 502 -0.21 15.82 44.33
CA PHE A 502 0.36 16.81 43.42
C PHE A 502 -0.49 18.08 43.55
N ASP A 503 0.12 19.16 44.03
CA ASP A 503 -0.49 20.48 44.07
C ASP A 503 0.26 21.40 43.10
N PHE A 504 -0.48 22.19 42.32
CA PHE A 504 0.06 23.21 41.43
C PHE A 504 -0.08 24.57 42.13
N GLU A 505 1.04 25.27 42.37
CA GLU A 505 1.01 26.65 42.87
C GLU A 505 1.44 27.63 41.77
N ALA A 506 0.75 28.77 41.70
CA ALA A 506 1.04 29.83 40.74
C ALA A 506 2.28 30.63 41.19
N GLY A 507 3.28 30.74 40.32
CA GLY A 507 4.43 31.62 40.47
C GLY A 507 4.50 32.63 39.32
N ASP A 508 5.04 33.82 39.61
CA ASP A 508 4.93 35.02 38.74
C ASP A 508 5.56 34.90 37.35
N ASP A 509 6.39 33.89 37.03
CA ASP A 509 6.90 33.64 35.65
C ASP A 509 7.43 32.19 35.42
N THR A 510 7.18 31.22 36.32
CA THR A 510 7.56 29.80 36.16
C THR A 510 6.58 28.87 36.86
N LEU A 511 6.35 27.68 36.28
CA LEU A 511 5.61 26.59 36.93
C LEU A 511 6.55 25.86 37.91
N GLU A 512 6.49 26.16 39.20
CA GLU A 512 7.25 25.45 40.23
C GLU A 512 6.41 24.37 40.91
N MET A 513 6.97 23.16 41.01
CA MET A 513 6.37 22.02 41.69
C MET A 513 6.89 21.97 43.14
N SER A 514 6.01 22.15 44.12
CA SER A 514 6.36 22.10 45.55
C SER A 514 5.66 20.93 46.26
N ILE A 515 6.44 20.12 46.98
CA ILE A 515 5.96 18.92 47.68
C ILE A 515 5.49 19.31 49.09
N MET A 516 4.19 19.29 49.36
CA MET A 516 3.68 19.41 50.74
C MET A 516 3.38 18.03 51.35
N ARG A 517 4.20 17.66 52.34
CA ARG A 517 4.00 16.47 53.19
C ARG A 517 3.03 16.84 54.32
N SER A 518 1.98 16.04 54.57
CA SER A 518 1.32 16.04 55.88
C SER A 518 1.51 14.68 56.59
N ASN A 519 2.32 14.75 57.65
CA ASN A 519 2.69 13.83 58.73
C ASN A 519 2.14 12.40 58.75
N VAL A 520 3.04 11.40 58.84
CA VAL A 520 3.41 10.65 60.08
C VAL A 520 4.78 9.95 59.86
N ILE A 521 5.61 9.96 60.91
CA ILE A 521 6.96 9.37 61.01
C ILE A 521 6.88 7.85 61.28
N VAL A 522 7.68 7.00 60.61
CA VAL A 522 8.72 6.09 61.18
C VAL A 522 9.56 5.48 60.03
N GLY A 523 10.89 5.67 60.08
CA GLY A 523 11.90 4.67 59.68
C GLY A 523 12.42 4.66 58.24
N ASP A 524 13.66 5.13 58.09
CA ASP A 524 14.65 4.98 57.00
C ASP A 524 14.27 5.36 55.55
N GLU A 525 15.15 6.18 54.96
CA GLU A 525 14.88 7.09 53.85
C GLU A 525 15.11 6.45 52.48
N ASP A 526 14.10 6.51 51.60
CA ASP A 526 14.29 6.52 50.14
C ASP A 526 13.78 7.88 49.60
N TYR A 527 14.67 8.64 48.97
CA TYR A 527 14.35 9.93 48.35
C TYR A 527 14.09 9.74 46.86
N TRP A 528 13.05 10.40 46.35
CA TRP A 528 12.75 10.50 44.93
C TRP A 528 13.08 11.91 44.44
N GLN A 529 13.83 12.03 43.34
CA GLN A 529 14.10 13.28 42.65
C GLN A 529 13.43 13.25 41.27
N LEU A 530 12.46 14.13 41.05
CA LEU A 530 11.88 14.35 39.73
C LEU A 530 12.72 15.42 38.99
N LEU A 531 13.31 15.07 37.86
CA LEU A 531 14.00 16.01 36.97
C LEU A 531 13.02 16.51 35.91
N VAL A 532 12.61 17.78 36.01
CA VAL A 532 11.86 18.47 34.95
C VAL A 532 12.86 19.30 34.14
N PRO A 533 13.00 19.12 32.82
CA PRO A 533 13.84 20.00 32.02
C PRO A 533 13.27 21.42 32.02
N SER A 534 14.12 22.40 32.32
CA SER A 534 13.75 23.82 32.26
C SER A 534 13.66 24.29 30.80
N THR A 535 12.53 24.04 30.14
CA THR A 535 12.20 24.68 28.86
C THR A 535 10.75 25.14 28.91
N THR A 536 10.55 26.44 28.70
CA THR A 536 9.25 27.10 28.56
C THR A 536 8.46 26.48 27.43
N PHE A 537 7.32 25.85 27.74
CA PHE A 537 6.35 25.38 26.75
C PHE A 537 5.24 26.43 26.60
N GLU A 538 5.06 26.96 25.40
CA GLU A 538 3.87 27.77 25.01
C GLU A 538 2.69 26.89 24.55
N SER A 539 2.61 25.64 25.00
CA SER A 539 1.59 24.68 24.56
C SER A 539 0.85 24.05 25.74
N ASN A 540 -0.39 23.60 25.48
CA ASN A 540 -1.24 22.84 26.41
C ASN A 540 -0.72 21.40 26.66
N PHE A 541 0.61 21.20 26.72
CA PHE A 541 1.28 19.91 26.72
C PHE A 541 2.04 19.69 28.02
N PHE A 542 1.73 18.61 28.75
CA PHE A 542 2.42 18.24 29.98
C PHE A 542 2.83 16.77 29.93
N PRO A 543 4.05 16.45 29.47
CA PRO A 543 4.60 15.12 29.64
C PRO A 543 5.04 14.95 31.09
N PHE A 544 4.70 13.84 31.73
CA PHE A 544 5.30 13.47 33.00
C PHE A 544 5.93 12.09 32.91
N TYR A 545 6.98 11.92 33.72
CA TYR A 545 7.83 10.74 33.73
C TYR A 545 7.68 10.03 35.07
N ILE A 546 7.47 8.71 35.03
CA ILE A 546 7.48 7.86 36.22
C ILE A 546 8.61 6.85 36.01
N SER A 547 9.80 7.12 36.56
CA SER A 547 10.86 6.10 36.68
C SER A 547 10.67 5.25 37.93
N ASP A 548 11.20 4.03 37.87
CA ASP A 548 11.40 3.13 39.00
C ASP A 548 10.12 2.71 39.74
N CYS A 549 9.19 2.09 39.00
CA CYS A 549 8.28 1.14 39.67
C CYS A 549 9.14 0.02 40.27
N PRO A 550 9.07 -0.25 41.60
CA PRO A 550 9.82 -1.33 42.20
C PRO A 550 9.50 -2.63 41.47
N THR A 551 10.52 -3.48 41.29
CA THR A 551 10.33 -4.86 40.85
C THR A 551 9.33 -5.51 41.81
N MET A 552 8.09 -5.68 41.35
CA MET A 552 7.09 -6.38 42.14
C MET A 552 7.56 -7.83 42.25
N GLU A 553 7.87 -8.28 43.45
CA GLU A 553 8.03 -9.71 43.73
C GLU A 553 6.82 -10.46 43.16
N ALA A 554 7.07 -11.61 42.55
CA ALA A 554 6.08 -12.43 41.86
C ALA A 554 4.86 -12.72 42.76
N GLY A 555 3.77 -12.00 42.54
CA GLY A 555 2.54 -12.17 43.32
C GLY A 555 1.48 -11.07 43.20
N TYR A 556 1.79 -9.90 42.62
CA TYR A 556 0.82 -8.80 42.55
C TYR A 556 0.17 -8.66 41.16
N GLU A 557 -1.16 -8.64 41.14
CA GLU A 557 -1.97 -8.35 39.95
C GLU A 557 -2.28 -6.85 39.86
N GLY A 558 -1.70 -6.17 38.86
CA GLY A 558 -2.20 -4.91 38.30
C GLY A 558 -1.85 -3.61 39.03
N VAL A 559 -1.54 -2.56 38.25
CA VAL A 559 -1.55 -1.16 38.72
C VAL A 559 -2.91 -0.57 38.36
N HIS A 560 -3.66 -0.08 39.35
CA HIS A 560 -4.91 0.64 39.14
C HIS A 560 -4.67 2.14 39.27
N ILE A 561 -4.82 2.87 38.17
CA ILE A 561 -4.73 4.33 38.17
C ILE A 561 -6.15 4.88 38.12
N VAL A 562 -6.53 5.64 39.15
CA VAL A 562 -7.84 6.29 39.23
C VAL A 562 -7.66 7.80 39.09
N PHE A 563 -8.39 8.39 38.14
CA PHE A 563 -8.48 9.84 37.96
C PHE A 563 -9.86 10.34 38.42
N GLU A 564 -9.88 11.47 39.12
CA GLU A 564 -11.09 12.20 39.49
C GLU A 564 -11.08 13.60 38.88
N ILE A 565 -12.03 13.88 37.97
CA ILE A 565 -12.20 15.20 37.35
C ILE A 565 -13.34 15.93 38.07
N LYS A 566 -13.05 17.06 38.71
CA LYS A 566 -14.06 17.93 39.37
C LYS A 566 -14.53 19.03 38.42
N GLN A 567 -15.79 19.43 38.56
CA GLN A 567 -16.46 20.39 37.68
C GLN A 567 -15.71 21.73 37.55
N ASN A 568 -15.81 22.29 36.35
CA ASN A 568 -15.36 23.59 35.82
C ASN A 568 -14.15 23.66 34.89
N GLU A 569 -13.50 22.55 34.52
CA GLU A 569 -12.41 22.64 33.54
C GLU A 569 -12.45 21.51 32.50
N VAL A 570 -12.20 21.91 31.25
CA VAL A 570 -12.26 21.03 30.07
C VAL A 570 -11.01 20.16 30.05
N VAL A 571 -11.17 18.87 30.31
CA VAL A 571 -10.09 17.90 30.19
C VAL A 571 -10.57 16.75 29.31
N SER A 572 -10.03 16.65 28.10
CA SER A 572 -10.11 15.41 27.31
C SER A 572 -8.83 14.62 27.50
N VAL A 573 -8.93 13.35 27.91
CA VAL A 573 -7.81 12.40 27.95
C VAL A 573 -7.66 11.78 26.56
N GLY A 574 -6.67 12.23 25.80
CA GLY A 574 -6.25 11.60 24.55
C GLY A 574 -5.24 10.50 24.82
N ILE A 575 -5.39 9.35 24.15
CA ILE A 575 -4.39 8.28 24.14
C ILE A 575 -3.48 8.55 22.94
N PRO A 576 -2.15 8.73 23.11
CA PRO A 576 -1.24 8.67 21.98
C PRO A 576 -1.30 7.27 21.36
N THR A 577 -1.42 7.21 20.03
CA THR A 577 -1.72 6.04 19.19
C THR A 577 -0.71 4.88 19.27
N GLU A 578 0.25 4.91 20.18
CA GLU A 578 1.27 3.87 20.34
C GLU A 578 0.97 2.82 21.43
N PHE A 579 -0.15 2.94 22.17
CA PHE A 579 -0.49 1.98 23.23
C PHE A 579 -1.62 1.02 22.82
N TYR A 580 -1.24 -0.19 22.40
CA TYR A 580 -2.16 -1.31 22.30
C TYR A 580 -2.55 -1.82 23.69
N GLY A 581 -3.85 -1.79 24.02
CA GLY A 581 -4.44 -2.67 25.06
C GLY A 581 -4.97 -2.02 26.33
N VAL A 582 -5.10 -0.69 26.42
CA VAL A 582 -5.62 -0.02 27.62
C VAL A 582 -7.11 0.32 27.45
N SER A 583 -8.00 -0.41 28.14
CA SER A 583 -9.43 -0.08 28.21
C SER A 583 -9.74 0.77 29.44
N PHE A 584 -10.38 1.92 29.21
CA PHE A 584 -10.93 2.75 30.27
C PHE A 584 -12.38 2.35 30.54
N ARG A 585 -12.73 2.05 31.79
CA ARG A 585 -14.12 1.91 32.20
C ARG A 585 -14.49 3.07 33.10
N LYS A 586 -15.51 3.84 32.71
CA LYS A 586 -16.17 4.80 33.60
C LYS A 586 -16.88 4.02 34.69
N ILE A 587 -16.50 4.23 35.95
CA ILE A 587 -17.15 3.57 37.08
C ILE A 587 -18.28 4.47 37.58
N LYS A 588 -19.48 3.89 37.69
CA LYS A 588 -20.60 4.51 38.40
C LYS A 588 -20.29 4.41 39.89
N ILE A 589 -20.14 5.55 40.56
CA ILE A 589 -20.14 5.60 42.04
C ILE A 589 -21.58 5.54 42.50
#